data_AF-T0IMJ5-F1
#
_entry.id   AF-T0IMJ5-F1
#
_cell.length_a   1.000
_cell.length_b   1.000
_cell.length_c   1.000
_cell.angle_alpha   90.00
_cell.angle_beta   90.00
_cell.angle_gamma   90.00
#
_symmetry.space_group_name_H-M   'P 1'
#
loop_
_entity.id
_entity.type
_entity.pdbx_description
1 polymer ?
#
loop_
_entity_poly.entity_id
_entity_poly.type
_entity_poly.pdbx_seq_one_letter_code
_entity_poly.pdbx_strand_id
1 'polypeptide(L)' 'MPVLPDHHPLTAEMNALMKQIDAGVYVHPMEIWELAQALREEGAETWADRLADYLPR' A
#
# COMPACT_ATOMS: atom_id res chain seq x y z
N MET A 1 1.14 16.23 5.24
CA MET A 1 0.88 14.84 4.81
C MET A 1 -0.47 14.84 4.11
N PRO A 2 -0.55 14.60 2.78
CA PRO A 2 -1.85 14.36 2.16
C PRO A 2 -2.41 13.06 2.73
N VAL A 3 -3.58 13.17 3.35
CA VAL A 3 -4.31 12.05 3.94
C VAL A 3 -5.06 11.37 2.78
N LEU A 4 -4.83 10.08 2.57
CA LEU A 4 -5.71 9.27 1.73
C LEU A 4 -7.14 9.49 2.29
N PRO A 5 -8.15 9.87 1.48
CA PRO A 5 -9.47 10.14 2.01
C PRO A 5 -9.92 8.97 2.89
N ASP A 6 -10.37 9.23 4.13
CA ASP A 6 -10.79 8.18 5.08
C ASP A 6 -11.91 7.27 4.51
N HIS A 7 -12.54 7.68 3.42
CA HIS A 7 -13.57 6.95 2.70
C HIS A 7 -13.05 5.98 1.63
N HIS A 8 -11.74 5.94 1.36
CA HIS A 8 -11.18 5.02 0.36
C HIS A 8 -11.15 3.58 0.89
N PRO A 9 -11.74 2.60 0.18
CA PRO A 9 -11.71 1.20 0.62
C PRO A 9 -10.28 0.66 0.76
N LEU A 10 -9.35 1.17 -0.06
CA LEU A 10 -7.94 0.79 -0.07
C LEU A 10 -7.16 1.29 1.16
N THR A 11 -7.68 2.25 1.92
CA THR A 11 -7.03 2.77 3.14
C THR A 11 -6.94 1.67 4.20
N ALA A 12 -7.99 0.85 4.33
CA ALA A 12 -8.00 -0.27 5.27
C ALA A 12 -6.99 -1.36 4.88
N GLU A 13 -6.93 -1.70 3.58
CA GLU A 13 -6.00 -2.68 3.03
C GLU A 13 -4.55 -2.21 3.19
N MET A 14 -4.26 -0.93 2.89
CA MET A 14 -2.95 -0.33 3.10
C MET A 14 -2.53 -0.35 4.56
N ASN A 15 -3.40 0.04 5.48
CA ASN A 15 -3.09 0.02 6.91
C ASN A 15 -2.84 -1.41 7.41
N ALA A 16 -3.63 -2.38 6.95
CA ALA A 16 -3.44 -3.78 7.30
C ALA A 16 -2.10 -4.32 6.77
N LEU A 17 -1.77 -4.01 5.52
CA LEU A 17 -0.55 -4.47 4.87
C LEU A 17 0.70 -3.80 5.48
N MET A 18 0.68 -2.49 5.71
CA MET A 18 1.76 -1.79 6.43
C MET A 18 1.97 -2.34 7.84
N LYS A 19 0.89 -2.65 8.57
CA LYS A 19 1.00 -3.26 9.91
C LYS A 19 1.66 -4.65 9.87
N GLN A 20 1.42 -5.43 8.81
CA GLN A 20 2.09 -6.72 8.62
C GLN A 20 3.59 -6.53 8.34
N ILE A 21 3.94 -5.62 7.44
CA ILE A 21 5.34 -5.27 7.14
C ILE A 21 6.07 -4.80 8.41
N ASP A 22 5.47 -3.87 9.17
CA ASP A 22 6.04 -3.34 10.42
C ASP A 22 6.19 -4.42 11.50
N ALA A 23 5.29 -5.40 11.52
CA ALA A 23 5.36 -6.55 12.43
C ALA A 23 6.40 -7.61 11.98
N GLY A 24 7.07 -7.41 10.84
CA GLY A 24 8.01 -8.39 10.26
C GLY A 24 7.31 -9.64 9.72
N VAL A 25 6.00 -9.58 9.48
CA VAL A 25 5.24 -10.65 8.85
C VAL A 25 5.59 -10.66 7.36
N TYR A 26 5.84 -11.85 6.82
CA TYR A 26 6.05 -12.00 5.39
C TYR A 26 4.79 -11.57 4.64
N VAL A 27 4.93 -10.53 3.81
CA VAL A 27 3.92 -10.10 2.85
C VAL A 27 4.39 -10.51 1.47
N HIS A 28 3.51 -11.14 0.69
CA HIS A 28 3.89 -11.57 -0.65
C HIS A 28 4.10 -10.35 -1.56
N PRO A 29 5.17 -10.29 -2.38
CA PRO A 29 5.42 -9.15 -3.26
C PRO A 29 4.25 -8.82 -4.21
N MET A 30 3.49 -9.84 -4.62
CA MET A 30 2.29 -9.62 -5.44
C MET A 30 1.24 -8.77 -4.72
N GLU A 31 0.99 -8.99 -3.43
CA GLU A 31 -0.01 -8.23 -2.67
C GLU A 31 0.39 -6.75 -2.58
N ILE A 32 1.70 -6.49 -2.39
CA ILE A 32 2.26 -5.13 -2.39
C ILE A 32 2.06 -4.48 -3.76
N TRP A 33 2.32 -5.22 -4.83
CA TRP A 33 2.18 -4.72 -6.21
C TRP A 33 0.71 -4.44 -6.57
N GLU A 34 -0.21 -5.35 -6.26
CA GLU A 34 -1.65 -5.20 -6.52
C GLU A 34 -2.20 -3.96 -5.81
N LEU A 35 -1.88 -3.78 -4.53
CA LEU A 35 -2.32 -2.62 -3.77
C LEU A 35 -1.69 -1.32 -4.29
N ALA A 36 -0.41 -1.35 -4.68
CA ALA A 36 0.25 -0.20 -5.28
C ALA A 36 -0.39 0.20 -6.62
N GLN A 37 -0.79 -0.77 -7.46
CA GLN A 37 -1.52 -0.49 -8.71
C GLN A 37 -2.89 0.12 -8.43
N ALA A 38 -3.68 -0.47 -7.52
CA ALA A 38 -4.99 0.06 -7.14
C ALA A 38 -4.89 1.51 -6.63
N LEU A 39 -3.87 1.82 -5.84
CA LEU A 39 -3.62 3.19 -5.39
C LEU A 39 -3.25 4.15 -6.52
N ARG A 40 -2.52 3.71 -7.55
CA ARG A 40 -2.24 4.54 -8.74
C ARG A 40 -3.50 4.83 -9.54
N GLU A 41 -4.37 3.84 -9.73
CA GLU A 41 -5.62 4.01 -10.47
C GLU A 41 -6.56 5.03 -9.81
N GLU A 42 -6.51 5.12 -8.48
CA GLU A 42 -7.26 6.08 -7.68
C GLU A 42 -6.56 7.45 -7.53
N GLY A 43 -5.41 7.64 -8.18
CA GLY A 43 -4.62 8.89 -8.12
C GLY A 43 -3.85 9.09 -6.82
N ALA A 44 -3.75 8.06 -5.97
CA ALA A 44 -2.95 8.06 -4.74
C ALA A 44 -1.48 7.66 -5.00
N GLU A 45 -0.85 8.28 -6.00
CA GLU A 45 0.50 7.93 -6.50
C GLU A 45 1.56 7.93 -5.40
N THR A 46 1.54 8.91 -4.48
CA THR A 46 2.49 8.98 -3.37
C THR A 46 2.46 7.74 -2.46
N TRP A 47 1.29 7.15 -2.27
CA TRP A 47 1.12 5.95 -1.44
C TRP A 47 1.52 4.70 -2.21
N ALA A 48 1.21 4.65 -3.50
CA ALA A 48 1.67 3.58 -4.38
C ALA A 48 3.20 3.50 -4.47
N ASP A 49 3.88 4.65 -4.62
CA ASP A 49 5.35 4.70 -4.66
C ASP A 49 5.95 4.20 -3.34
N ARG A 50 5.36 4.60 -2.20
CA ARG A 50 5.79 4.13 -0.88
C ARG A 50 5.61 2.62 -0.69
N LEU A 51 4.55 2.04 -1.21
CA LEU A 51 4.35 0.59 -1.20
C LEU A 51 5.38 -0.12 -2.09
N ALA A 52 5.67 0.46 -3.26
CA ALA A 52 6.65 -0.10 -4.19
C ALA A 52 8.06 -0.19 -3.59
N ASP A 53 8.43 0.65 -2.62
CA ASP A 53 9.71 0.56 -1.90
C ASP A 53 9.90 -0.75 -1.12
N TYR A 54 8.81 -1.45 -0.79
CA TYR A 54 8.86 -2.75 -0.10
C TYR A 54 8.95 -3.95 -1.05
N LEU A 55 8.88 -3.72 -2.37
CA LEU A 55 9.06 -4.80 -3.35
C LEU A 55 10.54 -5.23 -3.41
N PRO A 56 10.81 -6.55 -3.53
CA PRO A 56 12.16 -7.04 -3.77
C PRO A 56 12.69 -6.51 -5.12
N ARG A 57 13.97 -6.11 -5.14
CA ARG A 57 14.68 -5.63 -6.33
C ARG A 57 15.21 -6.77 -7.19
#